data_AF-A0AAN7H9W3-F1
#
_entry.id   AF-A0AAN7H9W3-F1
#
_cell.length_a   1.000
_cell.length_b   1.000
_cell.length_c   1.000
_cell.angle_alpha   90.00
_cell.angle_beta   90.00
_cell.angle_gamma   90.00
#
_symmetry.space_group_name_H-M   'P 1'
#
loop_
_entity.id
_entity.type
_entity.pdbx_description
1 polymer ?
#
loop_
_entity_poly.entity_id
_entity_poly.type
_entity_poly.pdbx_seq_one_letter_code
_entity_poly.pdbx_strand_id
1 'polypeptide(L)'
;MLAPKSNDEPDHPPKELNIGAINPFALVEALMGRKFSWNEVEALRLLSSVLQTDYVELFDLRFTSLLYAGVRLNEHGGKAELIPAKDMHTLTERDLVTPDFSHVEKLGDLRDMGIKDLDAVRIKHAVMSNGNLRLTLEPQKLGKTLSNSEMTTTLRELCTPFRVKEKEPWTPPNGSWVDLSEWFHHDATKFSDPVQGATANSSFVAALMSVFWSDPAVIKHTRGRRHRASNDHFWDTGSDSGDASTCKLTVTFHSKGGAKDAPTSTVTVGCDLPINNASSLPMYCRPSSLYNLRDPARLGGDATWAGELWPALYEKAYAKWLMGDEKDDDDSLHRAHPDLTQTAHGDPVKTMCQLTDRDPQYFFTEKRRGSDLLGLVRAHSVNLRAIYPMVAWTHPSHGDFRGCTLVGNMAYSVLGWAAPQERKRYIILRHPWGTVEPEGVTSYPGVVNYVDAQFWPPVDFVDEWAVFAIEADAFKEYFAGIGVAK
;
A
#
# COMPACT_ATOMS: atom_id res chain seq x y z
N MET A 1 35.21 28.92 7.62
CA MET A 1 34.44 27.96 8.45
C MET A 1 32.97 28.20 8.15
N LEU A 2 32.31 27.30 7.42
CA LEU A 2 30.86 27.35 7.23
C LEU A 2 30.20 27.02 8.58
N ALA A 3 29.21 27.81 8.99
CA ALA A 3 28.41 27.50 10.16
C ALA A 3 27.77 26.10 10.00
N PRO A 4 27.68 25.29 11.08
CA PRO A 4 26.98 24.02 10.99
C PRO A 4 25.53 24.28 10.54
N LYS A 5 25.11 23.62 9.44
CA LYS A 5 23.71 23.66 8.98
C LYS A 5 22.80 23.26 10.14
N SER A 6 21.71 24.01 10.34
CA SER A 6 20.74 23.67 11.37
C SER A 6 20.07 22.33 11.01
N ASN A 7 19.77 21.50 12.02
CA ASN A 7 19.09 20.21 11.82
C ASN A 7 17.66 20.36 11.24
N ASP A 8 17.15 21.60 11.17
CA ASP A 8 15.81 21.96 10.72
C ASP A 8 15.77 22.29 9.22
N GLU A 9 16.92 22.39 8.55
CA GLU A 9 16.96 22.59 7.08
C GLU A 9 16.57 21.30 6.34
N PRO A 10 15.74 21.41 5.28
CA PRO A 10 15.47 20.28 4.40
C PRO A 10 16.75 19.76 3.73
N ASP A 11 16.83 18.44 3.61
CA ASP A 11 17.82 17.76 2.78
C ASP A 11 17.54 17.98 1.30
N HIS A 12 18.59 17.80 0.48
CA HIS A 12 18.40 17.76 -0.97
C HIS A 12 17.47 16.61 -1.36
N PRO A 13 16.52 16.83 -2.29
CA PRO A 13 15.66 15.77 -2.79
C PRO A 13 16.46 14.56 -3.27
N PRO A 14 16.03 13.33 -2.96
CA PRO A 14 16.65 12.13 -3.49
C PRO A 14 16.53 12.13 -5.02
N LYS A 15 17.53 11.60 -5.72
CA LYS A 15 17.46 11.42 -7.18
C LYS A 15 16.31 10.49 -7.58
N GLU A 16 16.21 9.38 -6.86
CA GLU A 16 15.18 8.37 -7.04
C GLU A 16 14.83 7.76 -5.68
N LEU A 17 13.56 7.47 -5.49
CA LEU A 17 13.02 6.82 -4.31
C LEU A 17 11.91 5.86 -4.75
N ASN A 18 12.12 4.56 -4.51
CA ASN A 18 11.25 3.48 -4.98
C ASN A 18 10.55 2.82 -3.78
N ILE A 19 9.74 3.59 -3.05
CA ILE A 19 9.01 3.09 -1.87
C ILE A 19 7.73 2.41 -2.33
N GLY A 20 7.51 1.19 -1.85
CA GLY A 20 6.39 0.35 -2.27
C GLY A 20 6.50 -1.07 -1.72
N ALA A 21 5.44 -1.52 -1.05
CA ALA A 21 5.19 -2.92 -0.73
C ALA A 21 3.70 -3.20 -0.95
N ILE A 22 3.35 -4.29 -1.62
CA ILE A 22 1.96 -4.67 -1.93
C ILE A 22 1.21 -5.02 -0.64
N ASN A 23 -0.09 -4.69 -0.56
CA ASN A 23 -0.94 -5.20 0.51
C ASN A 23 -1.11 -6.74 0.38
N PRO A 24 -0.55 -7.55 1.29
CA PRO A 24 -0.58 -9.02 1.19
C PRO A 24 -2.00 -9.55 1.17
N PHE A 25 -2.89 -8.95 1.95
CA PHE A 25 -4.27 -9.40 2.04
C PHE A 25 -5.03 -9.12 0.74
N ALA A 26 -4.91 -7.90 0.21
CA ALA A 26 -5.53 -7.54 -1.06
C ALA A 26 -5.00 -8.39 -2.22
N LEU A 27 -3.69 -8.68 -2.23
CA LEU A 27 -3.07 -9.53 -3.23
C LEU A 27 -3.62 -10.96 -3.17
N VAL A 28 -3.70 -11.56 -1.97
CA VAL A 28 -4.23 -12.91 -1.80
C VAL A 28 -5.72 -12.98 -2.11
N GLU A 29 -6.52 -11.99 -1.72
CA GLU A 29 -7.93 -11.88 -2.12
C GLU A 29 -8.10 -11.82 -3.64
N ALA A 30 -7.28 -11.02 -4.33
CA ALA A 30 -7.31 -10.89 -5.78
C ALA A 30 -6.94 -12.21 -6.49
N LEU A 31 -5.98 -12.96 -5.94
CA LEU A 31 -5.56 -14.27 -6.46
C LEU A 31 -6.61 -15.36 -6.22
N MET A 32 -7.19 -15.40 -5.01
CA MET A 32 -8.15 -16.44 -4.62
C MET A 32 -9.57 -16.16 -5.10
N GLY A 33 -9.88 -14.91 -5.43
CA GLY A 33 -11.23 -14.50 -5.83
C GLY A 33 -12.24 -14.51 -4.69
N ARG A 34 -11.81 -14.41 -3.43
CA ARG A 34 -12.69 -14.36 -2.25
C ARG A 34 -12.04 -13.61 -1.10
N LYS A 35 -12.86 -13.02 -0.21
CA LYS A 35 -12.38 -12.50 1.08
C LYS A 35 -11.96 -13.64 2.00
N PHE A 36 -11.02 -13.33 2.87
CA PHE A 36 -10.76 -14.10 4.08
C PHE A 36 -10.67 -13.14 5.27
N SER A 37 -10.84 -13.66 6.49
CA SER A 37 -10.72 -12.84 7.69
C SER A 37 -9.24 -12.50 7.90
N TRP A 38 -8.90 -11.21 7.91
CA TRP A 38 -7.52 -10.75 8.06
C TRP A 38 -6.97 -11.00 9.48
N ASN A 39 -7.87 -11.16 10.46
CA ASN A 39 -7.55 -11.23 11.89
C ASN A 39 -7.45 -12.68 12.44
N GLU A 40 -7.62 -13.69 11.58
CA GLU A 40 -7.54 -15.10 11.99
C GLU A 40 -6.11 -15.62 11.91
N VAL A 41 -5.71 -16.52 12.82
CA VAL A 41 -4.38 -17.15 12.80
C VAL A 41 -4.14 -17.90 11.48
N GLU A 42 -5.21 -18.42 10.90
CA GLU A 42 -5.29 -19.04 9.60
C GLU A 42 -4.86 -18.09 8.46
N ALA A 43 -5.05 -16.77 8.62
CA ALA A 43 -4.62 -15.77 7.66
C ALA A 43 -3.10 -15.82 7.46
N LEU A 44 -2.32 -15.95 8.53
CA LEU A 44 -0.86 -15.98 8.45
C LEU A 44 -0.35 -17.19 7.65
N ARG A 45 -0.99 -18.34 7.87
CA ARG A 45 -0.68 -19.58 7.14
C ARG A 45 -1.09 -19.48 5.67
N LEU A 46 -2.25 -18.88 5.41
CA LEU A 46 -2.74 -18.65 4.05
C LEU A 46 -1.82 -17.71 3.27
N LEU A 47 -1.44 -16.57 3.86
CA LEU A 47 -0.50 -15.62 3.28
C LEU A 47 0.84 -16.29 2.95
N SER A 48 1.41 -17.03 3.90
CA SER A 48 2.69 -17.72 3.70
C SER A 48 2.63 -18.75 2.57
N SER A 49 1.51 -19.49 2.50
CA SER A 49 1.28 -20.52 1.48
C SER A 49 1.10 -19.93 0.08
N VAL A 50 0.24 -18.93 -0.06
CA VAL A 50 -0.08 -18.33 -1.37
C VAL A 50 1.10 -17.49 -1.89
N LEU A 51 1.78 -16.76 -1.02
CA LEU A 51 2.91 -15.89 -1.38
C LEU A 51 4.27 -16.63 -1.38
N GLN A 52 4.28 -17.90 -0.96
CA GLN A 52 5.45 -18.78 -0.90
C GLN A 52 6.65 -18.16 -0.16
N THR A 53 6.39 -17.36 0.86
CA THR A 53 7.38 -16.73 1.74
C THR A 53 6.89 -16.88 3.17
N ASP A 54 7.76 -17.27 4.10
CA ASP A 54 7.38 -17.37 5.51
C ASP A 54 6.87 -16.02 6.04
N TYR A 55 5.77 -16.03 6.81
CA TYR A 55 5.15 -14.81 7.32
C TYR A 55 6.13 -13.86 8.01
N VAL A 56 7.05 -14.39 8.82
CA VAL A 56 8.05 -13.63 9.57
C VAL A 56 9.10 -12.93 8.68
N GLU A 57 9.16 -13.27 7.40
CA GLU A 57 10.08 -12.71 6.40
C GLU A 57 9.35 -11.88 5.34
N LEU A 58 8.02 -11.91 5.35
CA LEU A 58 7.18 -11.32 4.31
C LEU A 58 7.38 -9.80 4.20
N PHE A 59 7.70 -9.14 5.32
CA PHE A 59 7.74 -7.68 5.48
C PHE A 59 9.15 -7.09 5.42
N ASP A 60 10.13 -7.83 4.92
CA ASP A 60 11.50 -7.36 4.78
C ASP A 60 12.07 -7.68 3.39
N LEU A 61 12.51 -6.64 2.66
CA LEU A 61 12.97 -6.72 1.28
C LEU A 61 14.16 -7.68 1.10
N ARG A 62 14.96 -7.94 2.16
CA ARG A 62 16.08 -8.91 2.11
C ARG A 62 15.63 -10.32 1.74
N PHE A 63 14.41 -10.69 2.07
CA PHE A 63 13.88 -12.04 1.83
C PHE A 63 13.16 -12.16 0.49
N THR A 64 13.26 -11.15 -0.38
CA THR A 64 12.78 -11.23 -1.77
C THR A 64 11.29 -11.58 -1.90
N SER A 65 10.49 -11.25 -0.89
CA SER A 65 9.05 -11.52 -0.89
C SER A 65 8.38 -10.92 -2.12
N LEU A 66 7.36 -11.60 -2.61
CA LEU A 66 6.48 -11.12 -3.67
C LEU A 66 5.86 -9.74 -3.37
N LEU A 67 5.73 -9.34 -2.10
CA LEU A 67 5.25 -7.99 -1.74
C LEU A 67 6.10 -6.87 -2.33
N TYR A 68 7.34 -7.17 -2.70
CA TYR A 68 8.28 -6.24 -3.27
C TYR A 68 8.49 -6.43 -4.78
N ALA A 69 7.52 -7.05 -5.46
CA ALA A 69 7.59 -7.33 -6.88
C ALA A 69 8.12 -6.12 -7.70
N GLY A 70 9.21 -6.34 -8.44
CA GLY A 70 9.85 -5.32 -9.27
C GLY A 70 10.87 -4.41 -8.56
N VAL A 71 11.16 -4.58 -7.27
CA VAL A 71 12.27 -3.91 -6.58
C VAL A 71 13.14 -4.88 -5.79
N ARG A 72 14.43 -4.57 -5.64
CA ARG A 72 15.40 -5.32 -4.83
C ARG A 72 16.26 -4.39 -4.00
N LEU A 73 16.95 -4.92 -3.00
CA LEU A 73 18.00 -4.18 -2.31
C LEU A 73 19.17 -3.91 -3.25
N ASN A 74 19.72 -2.70 -3.15
CA ASN A 74 20.97 -2.37 -3.81
C ASN A 74 22.17 -3.12 -3.21
N GLU A 75 23.32 -3.04 -3.86
CA GLU A 75 24.54 -3.76 -3.44
C GLU A 75 24.99 -3.41 -2.01
N HIS A 76 24.69 -2.20 -1.54
CA HIS A 76 25.00 -1.73 -0.19
C HIS A 76 23.91 -2.06 0.85
N GLY A 77 22.79 -2.65 0.43
CA GLY A 77 21.68 -3.05 1.30
C GLY A 77 20.85 -1.91 1.90
N GLY A 78 21.13 -0.66 1.54
CA GLY A 78 20.53 0.53 2.18
C GLY A 78 19.34 1.14 1.44
N LYS A 79 19.10 0.75 0.17
CA LYS A 79 18.05 1.33 -0.69
C LYS A 79 17.38 0.27 -1.55
N ALA A 80 16.13 0.53 -1.91
CA ALA A 80 15.41 -0.24 -2.92
C ALA A 80 15.67 0.32 -4.33
N GLU A 81 16.00 -0.57 -5.27
CA GLU A 81 16.23 -0.28 -6.67
C GLU A 81 15.28 -1.10 -7.54
N LEU A 82 14.83 -0.52 -8.65
CA LEU A 82 13.99 -1.23 -9.62
C LEU A 82 14.76 -2.40 -10.22
N ILE A 83 14.08 -3.54 -10.33
CA ILE A 83 14.58 -4.68 -11.07
C ILE A 83 14.33 -4.39 -12.57
N PRO A 84 15.37 -4.43 -13.42
CA PRO A 84 15.18 -4.24 -14.86
C PRO A 84 14.19 -5.28 -15.43
N ALA A 85 13.36 -4.88 -16.41
CA ALA A 85 12.33 -5.77 -16.96
C ALA A 85 12.89 -7.08 -17.56
N LYS A 86 14.13 -7.06 -18.05
CA LYS A 86 14.87 -8.23 -18.55
C LYS A 86 15.27 -9.24 -17.47
N ASP A 87 15.37 -8.78 -16.23
CA ASP A 87 15.73 -9.57 -15.05
C ASP A 87 14.47 -10.05 -14.31
N MET A 88 13.27 -9.74 -14.82
CA MET A 88 11.99 -10.26 -14.34
C MET A 88 11.66 -11.56 -15.06
N HIS A 89 11.61 -12.67 -14.32
CA HIS A 89 11.41 -14.01 -14.85
C HIS A 89 9.97 -14.50 -14.63
N THR A 90 9.41 -15.09 -15.68
CA THR A 90 8.08 -15.69 -15.63
C THR A 90 8.19 -17.19 -15.33
N LEU A 91 7.60 -17.62 -14.22
CA LEU A 91 7.51 -19.03 -13.81
C LEU A 91 6.30 -19.71 -14.44
N THR A 92 6.47 -20.98 -14.82
CA THR A 92 5.39 -21.86 -15.29
C THR A 92 4.86 -22.73 -14.15
N GLU A 93 3.71 -23.36 -14.32
CA GLU A 93 3.16 -24.31 -13.33
C GLU A 93 4.15 -25.45 -13.01
N ARG A 94 4.96 -25.86 -14.00
CA ARG A 94 6.00 -26.88 -13.82
C ARG A 94 7.13 -26.43 -12.90
N ASP A 95 7.44 -25.13 -12.89
CA ASP A 95 8.48 -24.56 -12.02
C ASP A 95 8.07 -24.56 -10.55
N LEU A 96 6.75 -24.51 -10.26
CA LEU A 96 6.17 -24.41 -8.92
C LEU A 96 5.81 -25.78 -8.30
N VAL A 97 6.11 -26.88 -8.98
CA VAL A 97 5.81 -28.23 -8.47
C VAL A 97 6.65 -28.49 -7.24
N THR A 98 5.98 -28.73 -6.11
CA THR A 98 6.65 -29.14 -4.88
C THR A 98 7.07 -30.61 -5.00
N PRO A 99 8.33 -30.95 -4.70
CA PRO A 99 8.77 -32.33 -4.62
C PRO A 99 7.95 -33.12 -3.58
N ASP A 100 7.67 -34.39 -3.87
CA ASP A 100 6.98 -35.27 -2.93
C ASP A 100 7.96 -35.78 -1.86
N PHE A 101 7.72 -35.38 -0.61
CA PHE A 101 8.52 -35.79 0.55
C PHE A 101 7.87 -36.91 1.38
N SER A 102 6.77 -37.52 0.92
CA SER A 102 6.03 -38.54 1.67
C SER A 102 6.84 -39.80 1.98
N HIS A 103 7.92 -40.06 1.21
CA HIS A 103 8.80 -41.21 1.37
C HIS A 103 10.08 -40.93 2.19
N VAL A 104 10.24 -39.72 2.73
CA VAL A 104 11.41 -39.35 3.55
C VAL A 104 11.22 -39.85 4.98
N GLU A 105 12.05 -40.79 5.41
CA GLU A 105 12.02 -41.35 6.77
C GLU A 105 13.22 -40.86 7.62
N LYS A 106 14.34 -40.53 6.97
CA LYS A 106 15.60 -40.11 7.59
C LYS A 106 16.13 -38.87 6.88
N LEU A 107 16.91 -38.06 7.60
CA LEU A 107 17.58 -36.89 7.02
C LEU A 107 18.42 -37.23 5.77
N GLY A 108 19.04 -38.41 5.74
CA GLY A 108 19.83 -38.89 4.60
C GLY A 108 19.02 -39.03 3.30
N ASP A 109 17.72 -39.36 3.39
CA ASP A 109 16.85 -39.61 2.23
C ASP A 109 16.58 -38.32 1.44
N LEU A 110 16.79 -37.15 2.07
CA LEU A 110 16.72 -35.85 1.40
C LEU A 110 17.78 -35.70 0.29
N ARG A 111 18.87 -36.48 0.33
CA ARG A 111 19.87 -36.52 -0.76
C ARG A 111 19.26 -37.05 -2.05
N ASP A 112 18.41 -38.07 -1.94
CA ASP A 112 17.72 -38.68 -3.08
C ASP A 112 16.63 -37.75 -3.64
N MET A 113 16.14 -36.81 -2.82
CA MET A 113 15.23 -35.75 -3.25
C MET A 113 15.93 -34.57 -3.94
N GLY A 114 17.28 -34.56 -4.00
CA GLY A 114 18.06 -33.52 -4.68
C GLY A 114 18.82 -32.57 -3.73
N ILE A 115 18.73 -32.74 -2.41
CA ILE A 115 19.53 -32.01 -1.43
C ILE A 115 20.91 -32.68 -1.27
N LYS A 116 21.81 -32.39 -2.20
CA LYS A 116 23.10 -33.12 -2.30
C LYS A 116 24.02 -32.94 -1.09
N ASP A 117 24.08 -31.74 -0.51
CA ASP A 117 24.96 -31.40 0.61
C ASP A 117 24.13 -31.00 1.82
N LEU A 118 23.73 -31.98 2.63
CA LEU A 118 22.89 -31.78 3.82
C LEU A 118 23.60 -30.98 4.92
N ASP A 119 24.93 -31.09 5.01
CA ASP A 119 25.70 -30.44 6.07
C ASP A 119 25.82 -28.93 5.82
N ALA A 120 25.73 -28.51 4.55
CA ALA A 120 25.68 -27.11 4.15
C ALA A 120 24.26 -26.51 4.12
N VAL A 121 23.20 -27.31 4.34
CA VAL A 121 21.83 -26.78 4.34
C VAL A 121 21.63 -25.87 5.53
N ARG A 122 21.23 -24.63 5.26
CA ARG A 122 20.93 -23.66 6.29
C ARG A 122 19.67 -24.07 7.05
N ILE A 123 19.78 -24.13 8.37
CA ILE A 123 18.64 -24.24 9.27
C ILE A 123 18.06 -22.85 9.47
N LYS A 124 16.84 -22.65 8.99
CA LYS A 124 16.13 -21.38 9.07
C LYS A 124 15.48 -21.16 10.44
N HIS A 125 15.00 -22.26 11.03
CA HIS A 125 14.34 -22.31 12.33
C HIS A 125 14.52 -23.70 12.96
N ALA A 126 14.69 -23.73 14.29
CA ALA A 126 14.81 -24.94 15.07
C ALA A 126 14.08 -24.77 16.41
N VAL A 127 13.11 -25.64 16.69
CA VAL A 127 12.34 -25.59 17.94
C VAL A 127 12.10 -26.98 18.50
N MET A 128 12.19 -27.11 19.83
CA MET A 128 11.74 -28.30 20.55
C MET A 128 10.25 -28.17 20.88
N SER A 129 9.44 -29.15 20.47
CA SER A 129 8.01 -29.20 20.75
C SER A 129 7.58 -30.63 21.08
N ASN A 130 7.03 -30.83 22.27
CA ASN A 130 6.56 -32.15 22.74
C ASN A 130 7.62 -33.25 22.63
N GLY A 131 8.88 -32.94 22.97
CA GLY A 131 10.01 -33.87 22.87
C GLY A 131 10.56 -34.08 21.45
N ASN A 132 9.96 -33.47 20.43
CA ASN A 132 10.42 -33.55 19.04
C ASN A 132 11.17 -32.28 18.62
N LEU A 133 12.28 -32.45 17.92
CA LEU A 133 12.98 -31.35 17.24
C LEU A 133 12.31 -31.08 15.89
N ARG A 134 11.79 -29.87 15.70
CA ARG A 134 11.25 -29.40 14.42
C ARG A 134 12.26 -28.46 13.77
N LEU A 135 12.68 -28.80 12.55
CA LEU A 135 13.63 -28.01 11.76
C LEU A 135 12.93 -27.49 10.50
N THR A 136 13.12 -26.21 10.21
CA THR A 136 12.81 -25.63 8.89
C THR A 136 14.13 -25.50 8.14
N LEU A 137 14.25 -26.21 7.02
CA LEU A 137 15.44 -26.22 6.18
C LEU A 137 15.25 -25.27 4.99
N GLU A 138 16.33 -24.59 4.59
CA GLU A 138 16.36 -23.72 3.41
C GLU A 138 17.22 -24.36 2.30
N PRO A 139 16.64 -25.23 1.45
CA PRO A 139 17.39 -25.88 0.39
C PRO A 139 17.53 -24.98 -0.85
N GLN A 140 18.75 -24.82 -1.37
CA GLN A 140 19.00 -23.85 -2.44
C GLN A 140 18.46 -24.24 -3.85
N LYS A 141 18.00 -25.48 -4.09
CA LYS A 141 17.73 -25.97 -5.47
C LYS A 141 16.60 -27.01 -5.64
N LEU A 142 15.73 -27.20 -4.65
CA LEU A 142 14.69 -28.25 -4.71
C LEU A 142 13.50 -27.90 -5.62
N GLY A 143 13.33 -26.63 -5.95
CA GLY A 143 12.25 -26.11 -6.81
C GLY A 143 12.39 -24.59 -6.92
N LYS A 144 11.57 -23.95 -7.75
CA LYS A 144 11.46 -22.50 -7.77
C LYS A 144 10.27 -22.06 -6.93
N THR A 145 10.43 -20.96 -6.23
CA THR A 145 9.35 -20.32 -5.47
C THR A 145 9.07 -18.94 -6.04
N LEU A 146 7.89 -18.41 -5.75
CA LEU A 146 7.56 -17.02 -6.05
C LEU A 146 8.51 -16.08 -5.29
N SER A 147 8.96 -15.02 -5.96
CA SER A 147 9.79 -13.95 -5.39
C SER A 147 9.46 -12.61 -6.04
N ASN A 148 10.13 -11.55 -5.58
CA ASN A 148 10.03 -10.21 -6.16
C ASN A 148 10.51 -10.11 -7.63
N SER A 149 11.27 -11.07 -8.14
CA SER A 149 11.73 -11.14 -9.54
C SER A 149 11.24 -12.35 -10.32
N GLU A 150 10.77 -13.41 -9.64
CA GLU A 150 10.33 -14.66 -10.27
C GLU A 150 8.87 -14.95 -9.91
N MET A 151 7.96 -14.87 -10.88
CA MET A 151 6.53 -15.01 -10.61
C MET A 151 5.76 -15.53 -11.83
N THR A 152 4.53 -15.99 -11.64
CA THR A 152 3.68 -16.43 -12.76
C THR A 152 3.24 -15.24 -13.63
N THR A 153 2.79 -15.51 -14.86
CA THR A 153 2.20 -14.48 -15.73
C THR A 153 1.04 -13.74 -15.06
N THR A 154 0.18 -14.48 -14.34
CA THR A 154 -0.94 -13.92 -13.59
C THR A 154 -0.46 -12.88 -12.57
N LEU A 155 0.55 -13.21 -11.78
CA LEU A 155 1.10 -12.29 -10.78
C LEU A 155 1.78 -11.07 -11.43
N ARG A 156 2.54 -11.31 -12.49
CA ARG A 156 3.23 -10.25 -13.22
C ARG A 156 2.26 -9.21 -13.79
N GLU A 157 1.17 -9.64 -14.42
CA GLU A 157 0.12 -8.77 -14.97
C GLU A 157 -0.76 -8.13 -13.88
N LEU A 158 -0.85 -8.74 -12.70
CA LEU A 158 -1.69 -8.26 -11.59
C LEU A 158 -1.00 -7.17 -10.76
N CYS A 159 0.30 -7.29 -10.49
CA CYS A 159 0.95 -6.46 -9.46
C CYS A 159 2.23 -5.74 -9.88
N THR A 160 2.68 -5.90 -11.14
CA THR A 160 3.91 -5.26 -11.63
C THR A 160 3.67 -4.41 -12.86
N PRO A 161 4.44 -3.31 -13.07
CA PRO A 161 4.34 -2.50 -14.28
C PRO A 161 4.91 -3.20 -15.53
N PHE A 162 5.50 -4.39 -15.39
CA PHE A 162 6.20 -5.11 -16.45
C PHE A 162 5.27 -6.09 -17.16
N ARG A 163 4.29 -5.57 -17.90
CA ARG A 163 3.31 -6.39 -18.62
C ARG A 163 3.98 -7.32 -19.64
N VAL A 164 3.46 -8.53 -19.76
CA VAL A 164 3.76 -9.46 -20.86
C VAL A 164 2.93 -9.09 -22.10
N LYS A 165 1.72 -8.59 -21.89
CA LYS A 165 0.77 -8.21 -22.93
C LYS A 165 0.70 -6.68 -23.16
N GLU A 166 1.85 -6.05 -23.39
CA GLU A 166 1.97 -4.58 -23.48
C GLU A 166 1.04 -3.91 -24.50
N LYS A 167 0.68 -4.62 -25.59
CA LYS A 167 -0.13 -4.07 -26.69
C LYS A 167 -1.65 -4.17 -26.49
N GLU A 168 -2.11 -4.94 -25.51
CA GLU A 168 -3.54 -5.14 -25.25
C GLU A 168 -4.06 -4.10 -24.23
N PRO A 169 -5.33 -3.66 -24.32
CA PRO A 169 -5.97 -2.90 -23.24
C PRO A 169 -5.76 -3.63 -21.91
N TRP A 170 -5.38 -2.90 -20.88
CA TRP A 170 -5.11 -3.52 -19.60
C TRP A 170 -6.41 -3.84 -18.87
N THR A 171 -6.57 -5.10 -18.53
CA THR A 171 -7.55 -5.59 -17.56
C THR A 171 -6.79 -6.56 -16.65
N PRO A 172 -6.87 -6.40 -15.32
CA PRO A 172 -6.13 -7.27 -14.42
C PRO A 172 -6.62 -8.71 -14.54
N PRO A 173 -5.73 -9.72 -14.38
CA PRO A 173 -6.14 -11.11 -14.33
C PRO A 173 -7.22 -11.35 -13.27
N ASN A 174 -8.20 -12.19 -13.59
CA ASN A 174 -9.37 -12.48 -12.76
C ASN A 174 -10.27 -11.26 -12.47
N GLY A 175 -10.07 -10.13 -13.15
CA GLY A 175 -10.91 -8.94 -13.01
C GLY A 175 -11.60 -8.54 -14.29
N SER A 176 -12.55 -7.61 -14.13
CA SER A 176 -13.24 -6.90 -15.20
C SER A 176 -13.40 -5.44 -14.79
N TRP A 177 -13.47 -4.54 -15.77
CA TRP A 177 -13.86 -3.16 -15.53
C TRP A 177 -15.38 -3.08 -15.39
N VAL A 178 -15.85 -2.55 -14.27
CA VAL A 178 -17.27 -2.44 -13.93
C VAL A 178 -17.58 -1.00 -13.57
N ASP A 179 -18.58 -0.40 -14.22
CA ASP A 179 -19.08 0.92 -13.84
C ASP A 179 -19.81 0.82 -12.49
N LEU A 180 -19.28 1.51 -11.48
CA LEU A 180 -19.86 1.56 -10.15
C LEU A 180 -20.73 2.80 -9.92
N SER A 181 -21.06 3.56 -10.97
CA SER A 181 -21.82 4.81 -10.88
C SER A 181 -23.17 4.65 -10.16
N GLU A 182 -23.91 3.56 -10.43
CA GLU A 182 -25.21 3.27 -9.80
C GLU A 182 -25.10 2.88 -8.32
N TRP A 183 -23.94 2.38 -7.90
CA TRP A 183 -23.68 1.94 -6.52
C TRP A 183 -22.89 2.99 -5.72
N PHE A 184 -22.51 4.10 -6.35
CA PHE A 184 -21.85 5.20 -5.65
C PHE A 184 -22.83 5.89 -4.70
N HIS A 185 -22.51 5.82 -3.40
CA HIS A 185 -23.21 6.55 -2.35
C HIS A 185 -22.26 7.56 -1.74
N HIS A 186 -22.59 8.84 -1.90
CA HIS A 186 -21.87 9.90 -1.20
C HIS A 186 -22.22 9.83 0.29
N ASP A 187 -21.27 9.35 1.07
CA ASP A 187 -21.27 9.33 2.54
C ASP A 187 -20.32 10.42 3.07
N ALA A 188 -20.20 10.52 4.40
CA ALA A 188 -19.15 11.35 4.98
C ALA A 188 -17.79 10.69 4.70
N THR A 189 -16.90 11.40 4.01
CA THR A 189 -15.54 10.94 3.73
C THR A 189 -14.78 10.72 5.02
N LYS A 190 -14.07 9.60 5.11
CA LYS A 190 -13.33 9.20 6.30
C LYS A 190 -11.85 9.23 6.02
N PHE A 191 -11.08 9.64 7.02
CA PHE A 191 -9.62 9.62 6.94
C PHE A 191 -9.08 8.19 6.72
N SER A 192 -9.85 7.19 7.15
CA SER A 192 -9.51 5.79 6.97
C SER A 192 -9.80 5.29 5.56
N ASP A 193 -10.49 6.04 4.69
CA ASP A 193 -10.94 5.54 3.39
C ASP A 193 -9.79 5.01 2.53
N PRO A 194 -8.64 5.69 2.32
CA PRO A 194 -7.61 5.15 1.45
C PRO A 194 -6.99 3.87 2.01
N VAL A 195 -7.32 2.75 1.38
CA VAL A 195 -6.74 1.43 1.65
C VAL A 195 -6.10 0.89 0.37
N GLN A 196 -4.82 0.57 0.47
CA GLN A 196 -4.05 0.02 -0.63
C GLN A 196 -4.54 -1.37 -1.04
N GLY A 197 -4.56 -1.63 -2.36
CA GLY A 197 -4.89 -2.93 -2.93
C GLY A 197 -3.68 -3.74 -3.42
N ALA A 198 -3.88 -4.51 -4.49
CA ALA A 198 -2.93 -5.50 -5.01
C ALA A 198 -1.76 -4.92 -5.84
N THR A 199 -1.36 -3.67 -5.60
CA THR A 199 -0.18 -3.04 -6.23
C THR A 199 0.72 -2.37 -5.20
N ALA A 200 2.01 -2.22 -5.52
CA ALA A 200 3.04 -1.73 -4.59
C ALA A 200 3.10 -0.19 -4.54
N ASN A 201 1.96 0.48 -4.43
CA ASN A 201 1.84 1.95 -4.51
C ASN A 201 1.56 2.62 -3.15
N SER A 202 2.11 2.07 -2.07
CA SER A 202 1.99 2.65 -0.73
C SER A 202 2.42 4.12 -0.69
N SER A 203 3.38 4.52 -1.55
CA SER A 203 3.79 5.91 -1.73
C SER A 203 2.64 6.83 -2.14
N PHE A 204 1.77 6.37 -3.04
CA PHE A 204 0.58 7.10 -3.46
C PHE A 204 -0.51 7.09 -2.39
N VAL A 205 -0.84 5.92 -1.83
CA VAL A 205 -1.93 5.80 -0.84
C VAL A 205 -1.62 6.58 0.44
N ALA A 206 -0.38 6.50 0.94
CA ALA A 206 0.04 7.26 2.11
C ALA A 206 0.06 8.78 1.85
N ALA A 207 0.48 9.21 0.66
CA ALA A 207 0.45 10.62 0.25
C ALA A 207 -1.00 11.13 0.17
N LEU A 208 -1.88 10.40 -0.52
CA LEU A 208 -3.29 10.73 -0.68
C LEU A 208 -3.99 10.90 0.68
N MET A 209 -3.75 9.95 1.60
CA MET A 209 -4.26 10.02 2.95
C MET A 209 -3.69 11.23 3.71
N SER A 210 -2.39 11.52 3.60
CA SER A 210 -1.75 12.65 4.30
C SER A 210 -2.28 14.00 3.82
N VAL A 211 -2.57 14.13 2.53
CA VAL A 211 -3.22 15.30 1.94
C VAL A 211 -4.63 15.45 2.49
N PHE A 212 -5.46 14.40 2.41
CA PHE A 212 -6.81 14.42 2.98
C PHE A 212 -6.79 14.74 4.48
N TRP A 213 -5.87 14.12 5.22
CA TRP A 213 -5.77 14.29 6.67
C TRP A 213 -5.45 15.72 7.06
N SER A 214 -4.54 16.39 6.37
CA SER A 214 -4.08 17.73 6.73
C SER A 214 -4.96 18.83 6.15
N ASP A 215 -5.39 18.67 4.89
CA ASP A 215 -6.17 19.64 4.12
C ASP A 215 -7.24 18.93 3.27
N PRO A 216 -8.37 18.51 3.88
CA PRO A 216 -9.43 17.78 3.19
C PRO A 216 -10.02 18.53 1.98
N ALA A 217 -9.93 19.87 1.95
CA ALA A 217 -10.49 20.71 0.88
C ALA A 217 -9.77 20.56 -0.46
N VAL A 218 -8.54 20.02 -0.46
CA VAL A 218 -7.80 19.70 -1.69
C VAL A 218 -8.43 18.49 -2.41
N ILE A 219 -9.02 17.56 -1.65
CA ILE A 219 -9.62 16.35 -2.22
C ILE A 219 -10.94 16.69 -2.91
N LYS A 220 -11.02 16.34 -4.20
CA LYS A 220 -12.20 16.50 -5.03
C LYS A 220 -13.06 15.25 -4.90
N HIS A 221 -14.37 15.45 -4.91
CA HIS A 221 -15.35 14.37 -4.92
C HIS A 221 -16.07 14.35 -6.26
N THR A 222 -16.58 13.17 -6.62
CA THR A 222 -17.36 12.98 -7.84
C THR A 222 -18.58 13.90 -7.83
N ARG A 223 -18.88 14.49 -8.99
CA ARG A 223 -20.11 15.26 -9.16
C ARG A 223 -21.20 14.31 -9.67
N GLY A 224 -22.20 14.02 -8.85
CA GLY A 224 -23.37 13.25 -9.29
C GLY A 224 -24.33 12.87 -8.16
N ARG A 225 -25.52 13.47 -8.11
CA ARG A 225 -26.70 12.90 -7.43
C ARG A 225 -28.02 13.49 -7.96
N ARG A 226 -28.97 12.60 -8.28
CA ARG A 226 -30.46 12.66 -8.18
C ARG A 226 -30.97 11.29 -8.69
N HIS A 227 -31.94 10.56 -8.17
CA HIS A 227 -32.91 10.69 -7.08
C HIS A 227 -33.35 9.23 -6.77
N ARG A 228 -33.25 8.74 -5.53
CA ARG A 228 -34.13 7.62 -5.13
C ARG A 228 -35.51 8.25 -4.99
N ALA A 229 -36.46 7.83 -5.81
CA ALA A 229 -37.81 8.38 -5.84
C ALA A 229 -38.45 8.31 -4.43
N SER A 230 -38.43 9.43 -3.71
CA SER A 230 -39.44 9.71 -2.70
C SER A 230 -40.62 10.31 -3.46
N ASN A 231 -41.76 9.68 -3.29
CA ASN A 231 -43.00 9.89 -4.01
C ASN A 231 -43.71 11.19 -3.58
N ASP A 232 -43.01 12.32 -3.56
CA ASP A 232 -43.58 13.62 -3.19
C ASP A 232 -43.54 14.59 -4.36
N HIS A 233 -44.72 14.79 -4.93
CA HIS A 233 -45.05 15.80 -5.92
C HIS A 233 -44.75 17.23 -5.42
N PHE A 234 -43.69 17.89 -5.92
CA PHE A 234 -43.67 19.35 -5.98
C PHE A 234 -42.57 19.90 -6.92
N TRP A 235 -43.00 20.41 -8.09
CA TRP A 235 -42.36 21.30 -9.07
C TRP A 235 -40.84 21.25 -9.31
N ASP A 236 -40.43 20.71 -10.47
CA ASP A 236 -39.35 21.30 -11.27
C ASP A 236 -39.53 20.93 -12.76
N THR A 237 -40.18 21.83 -13.51
CA THR A 237 -40.27 21.78 -14.97
C THR A 237 -39.12 22.60 -15.55
N GLY A 238 -37.93 22.01 -15.57
CA GLY A 238 -36.74 22.54 -16.23
C GLY A 238 -36.28 21.57 -17.32
N SER A 239 -36.56 21.91 -18.58
CA SER A 239 -36.08 21.19 -19.75
C SER A 239 -34.60 21.50 -19.99
N ASP A 240 -33.70 20.76 -19.35
CA ASP A 240 -32.32 20.60 -19.81
C ASP A 240 -32.12 19.15 -20.25
N SER A 241 -32.28 18.93 -21.55
CA SER A 241 -31.85 17.72 -22.24
C SER A 241 -30.33 17.74 -22.40
N GLY A 242 -29.60 17.44 -21.32
CA GLY A 242 -28.14 17.41 -21.28
C GLY A 242 -27.59 16.51 -20.17
N ASP A 243 -27.26 15.26 -20.53
CA ASP A 243 -26.35 14.32 -19.84
C ASP A 243 -26.38 14.31 -18.30
N ALA A 244 -27.57 14.10 -17.72
CA ALA A 244 -27.70 13.74 -16.32
C ALA A 244 -27.34 12.26 -16.15
N SER A 245 -26.14 11.92 -15.61
CA SER A 245 -25.87 10.76 -14.72
C SER A 245 -24.44 10.16 -14.73
N THR A 246 -23.43 10.71 -15.41
CA THR A 246 -22.11 10.04 -15.42
C THR A 246 -21.25 10.38 -14.18
N CYS A 247 -21.02 9.38 -13.32
CA CYS A 247 -20.08 9.46 -12.19
C CYS A 247 -18.66 9.77 -12.71
N LYS A 248 -18.18 11.00 -12.49
CA LYS A 248 -16.89 11.51 -12.99
C LYS A 248 -16.11 12.22 -11.89
N LEU A 249 -14.80 11.98 -11.85
CA LEU A 249 -13.84 12.69 -11.02
C LEU A 249 -12.85 13.43 -11.92
N THR A 250 -12.62 14.72 -11.63
CA THR A 250 -11.64 15.55 -12.33
C THR A 250 -10.61 16.07 -11.32
N VAL A 251 -9.33 15.76 -11.54
CA VAL A 251 -8.21 16.10 -10.66
C VAL A 251 -7.09 16.74 -11.48
N THR A 252 -6.45 17.78 -10.95
CA THR A 252 -5.21 18.33 -11.51
C THR A 252 -4.02 17.72 -10.78
N PHE A 253 -3.08 17.16 -11.54
CA PHE A 253 -1.79 16.71 -11.02
C PHE A 253 -0.69 17.64 -11.51
N HIS A 254 0.28 17.90 -10.64
CA HIS A 254 1.32 18.90 -10.87
C HIS A 254 2.68 18.20 -11.07
N SER A 255 3.35 18.47 -12.19
CA SER A 255 4.69 17.93 -12.45
C SER A 255 5.67 18.40 -11.39
N LYS A 256 6.46 17.46 -10.85
CA LYS A 256 7.55 17.73 -9.90
C LYS A 256 8.89 17.13 -10.37
N GLY A 257 8.93 16.58 -11.59
CA GLY A 257 10.11 15.99 -12.22
C GLY A 257 10.49 14.59 -11.70
N GLY A 258 11.52 14.03 -12.34
CA GLY A 258 12.05 12.70 -12.02
C GLY A 258 11.15 11.55 -12.51
N ALA A 259 11.40 10.33 -12.01
CA ALA A 259 10.62 9.14 -12.34
C ALA A 259 9.18 9.22 -11.80
N LYS A 260 8.19 8.57 -12.41
CA LYS A 260 6.76 8.66 -11.99
C LYS A 260 6.26 10.11 -11.96
N ASP A 261 6.43 10.79 -13.08
CA ASP A 261 5.99 12.16 -13.28
C ASP A 261 5.47 12.31 -14.71
N ALA A 262 4.51 13.20 -14.90
CA ALA A 262 4.01 13.61 -16.20
C ALA A 262 3.82 15.14 -16.20
N PRO A 263 3.66 15.79 -17.37
CA PRO A 263 3.38 17.22 -17.41
C PRO A 263 2.14 17.58 -16.57
N THR A 264 2.16 18.76 -15.94
CA THR A 264 1.00 19.27 -15.18
C THR A 264 -0.24 19.27 -16.07
N SER A 265 -1.27 18.53 -15.68
CA SER A 265 -2.50 18.43 -16.45
C SER A 265 -3.70 18.08 -15.57
N THR A 266 -4.88 18.35 -16.10
CA THR A 266 -6.16 18.00 -15.48
C THR A 266 -6.68 16.72 -16.13
N VAL A 267 -6.88 15.70 -15.32
CA VAL A 267 -7.33 14.38 -15.74
C VAL A 267 -8.75 14.13 -15.26
N THR A 268 -9.61 13.66 -16.16
CA THR A 268 -10.97 13.21 -15.83
C THR A 268 -11.08 11.70 -16.00
N VAL A 269 -11.70 11.04 -15.02
CA VAL A 269 -11.98 9.59 -15.01
C VAL A 269 -13.44 9.31 -14.67
N GLY A 270 -13.98 8.25 -15.27
CA GLY A 270 -15.27 7.67 -14.90
C GLY A 270 -15.16 6.66 -13.76
N CYS A 271 -16.30 6.17 -13.28
CA CYS A 271 -16.42 5.24 -12.15
C CYS A 271 -16.39 3.75 -12.53
N ASP A 272 -15.97 3.46 -13.76
CA ASP A 272 -15.49 2.16 -14.19
C ASP A 272 -14.19 1.81 -13.46
N LEU A 273 -14.22 0.76 -12.63
CA LEU A 273 -13.08 0.32 -11.82
C LEU A 273 -12.83 -1.19 -11.99
N PRO A 274 -11.59 -1.65 -11.84
CA PRO A 274 -11.27 -3.08 -11.89
C PRO A 274 -11.80 -3.82 -10.66
N ILE A 275 -12.76 -4.72 -10.91
CA ILE A 275 -13.41 -5.57 -9.93
C ILE A 275 -13.03 -7.02 -10.15
N ASN A 276 -12.74 -7.74 -9.08
CA ASN A 276 -12.48 -9.18 -9.15
C ASN A 276 -13.76 -9.95 -9.50
N ASN A 277 -13.68 -10.80 -10.53
CA ASN A 277 -14.84 -11.49 -11.10
C ASN A 277 -15.52 -12.48 -10.15
N ALA A 278 -14.80 -13.00 -9.15
CA ALA A 278 -15.32 -14.00 -8.23
C ALA A 278 -15.83 -13.40 -6.92
N SER A 279 -15.16 -12.36 -6.41
CA SER A 279 -15.53 -11.73 -5.14
C SER A 279 -16.38 -10.47 -5.28
N SER A 280 -16.45 -9.89 -6.49
CA SER A 280 -17.07 -8.59 -6.76
C SER A 280 -16.47 -7.43 -5.95
N LEU A 281 -15.16 -7.50 -5.64
CA LEU A 281 -14.45 -6.48 -4.88
C LEU A 281 -13.46 -5.68 -5.73
N PRO A 282 -13.24 -4.39 -5.42
CA PRO A 282 -12.13 -3.63 -5.96
C PRO A 282 -10.79 -4.30 -5.69
N MET A 283 -9.98 -4.40 -6.74
CA MET A 283 -8.68 -5.08 -6.70
C MET A 283 -7.52 -4.17 -6.23
N TYR A 284 -7.65 -2.86 -6.42
CA TYR A 284 -6.62 -1.86 -6.11
C TYR A 284 -7.07 -0.93 -4.97
N CYS A 285 -6.66 0.34 -4.97
CA CYS A 285 -7.02 1.29 -3.93
C CYS A 285 -8.54 1.33 -3.74
N ARG A 286 -8.98 1.31 -2.48
CA ARG A 286 -10.38 1.11 -2.12
C ARG A 286 -10.70 1.76 -0.78
N PRO A 287 -11.97 2.14 -0.52
CA PRO A 287 -12.41 2.66 0.77
C PRO A 287 -12.31 1.59 1.86
N SER A 288 -12.11 2.04 3.11
CA SER A 288 -12.08 1.16 4.28
C SER A 288 -13.46 0.62 4.69
N SER A 289 -14.55 1.27 4.26
CA SER A 289 -15.93 0.81 4.49
C SER A 289 -16.18 -0.61 3.97
N LEU A 290 -15.40 -1.07 2.98
CA LEU A 290 -15.41 -2.43 2.47
C LEU A 290 -15.14 -3.52 3.51
N TYR A 291 -14.40 -3.21 4.57
CA TYR A 291 -14.02 -4.18 5.59
C TYR A 291 -15.05 -4.30 6.70
N ASN A 292 -15.93 -3.30 6.83
CA ASN A 292 -17.02 -3.30 7.81
C ASN A 292 -18.32 -3.94 7.30
N LEU A 293 -18.35 -4.39 6.04
CA LEU A 293 -19.41 -5.23 5.52
C LEU A 293 -19.30 -6.62 6.17
N ARG A 294 -19.93 -6.78 7.34
CA ARG A 294 -20.12 -8.07 7.99
C ARG A 294 -20.89 -9.00 7.06
N ASP A 295 -20.21 -10.03 6.60
CA ASP A 295 -20.76 -11.24 5.99
C ASP A 295 -21.47 -11.05 4.62
N PRO A 296 -20.77 -11.34 3.50
CA PRO A 296 -21.39 -11.43 2.18
C PRO A 296 -22.56 -12.44 2.13
N ALA A 297 -22.61 -13.45 3.02
CA ALA A 297 -23.67 -14.44 3.04
C ALA A 297 -24.98 -13.95 3.67
N ARG A 298 -24.96 -12.82 4.40
CA ARG A 298 -26.18 -12.12 4.84
C ARG A 298 -26.75 -11.17 3.78
N LEU A 299 -25.97 -10.89 2.74
CA LEU A 299 -26.42 -10.17 1.56
C LEU A 299 -26.87 -11.19 0.52
N GLY A 300 -28.04 -11.78 0.74
CA GLY A 300 -28.62 -12.72 -0.23
C GLY A 300 -28.76 -12.04 -1.59
N GLY A 301 -28.11 -12.57 -2.63
CA GLY A 301 -28.35 -12.30 -4.06
C GLY A 301 -28.17 -10.87 -4.59
N ASP A 302 -28.27 -9.85 -3.74
CA ASP A 302 -28.46 -8.42 -4.04
C ASP A 302 -27.53 -7.56 -3.14
N ALA A 303 -26.34 -8.09 -2.84
CA ALA A 303 -25.27 -7.42 -2.10
C ALA A 303 -24.75 -6.19 -2.86
N THR A 304 -25.52 -5.11 -2.85
CA THR A 304 -25.18 -3.85 -3.50
C THR A 304 -24.09 -3.15 -2.69
N TRP A 305 -22.95 -2.94 -3.34
CA TRP A 305 -21.89 -2.06 -2.88
C TRP A 305 -22.48 -0.72 -2.43
N ALA A 306 -22.09 -0.23 -1.25
CA ALA A 306 -22.38 1.13 -0.84
C ALA A 306 -21.16 1.74 -0.15
N GLY A 307 -20.57 2.75 -0.77
CA GLY A 307 -19.44 3.46 -0.20
C GLY A 307 -18.79 4.46 -1.15
N GLU A 308 -17.91 5.26 -0.56
CA GLU A 308 -17.07 6.25 -1.23
C GLU A 308 -16.11 5.62 -2.23
N LEU A 309 -16.04 6.14 -3.46
CA LEU A 309 -15.12 5.67 -4.49
C LEU A 309 -13.88 6.54 -4.65
N TRP A 310 -13.82 7.66 -3.94
CA TRP A 310 -12.78 8.67 -4.16
C TRP A 310 -11.35 8.13 -4.10
N PRO A 311 -10.95 7.19 -3.21
CA PRO A 311 -9.57 6.70 -3.19
C PRO A 311 -9.21 5.92 -4.47
N ALA A 312 -10.13 5.08 -4.94
CA ALA A 312 -9.98 4.28 -6.15
C ALA A 312 -9.93 5.16 -7.40
N LEU A 313 -10.78 6.18 -7.45
CA LEU A 313 -10.83 7.12 -8.57
C LEU A 313 -9.58 8.02 -8.61
N TYR A 314 -9.04 8.40 -7.46
CA TYR A 314 -7.77 9.12 -7.39
C TYR A 314 -6.61 8.27 -7.89
N GLU A 315 -6.53 6.99 -7.51
CA GLU A 315 -5.52 6.06 -8.04
C GLU A 315 -5.65 5.89 -9.55
N LYS A 316 -6.88 5.71 -10.05
CA LYS A 316 -7.17 5.64 -11.49
C LYS A 316 -6.74 6.90 -12.24
N ALA A 317 -7.08 8.08 -11.71
CA ALA A 317 -6.70 9.36 -12.30
C ALA A 317 -5.18 9.55 -12.30
N TYR A 318 -4.50 9.12 -11.23
CA TYR A 318 -3.04 9.18 -11.12
C TYR A 318 -2.36 8.23 -12.12
N ALA A 319 -2.85 6.99 -12.25
CA ALA A 319 -2.35 6.06 -13.27
C ALA A 319 -2.52 6.61 -14.68
N LYS A 320 -3.71 7.15 -14.99
CA LYS A 320 -3.99 7.81 -16.27
C LYS A 320 -3.04 9.00 -16.53
N TRP A 321 -2.79 9.83 -15.51
CA TRP A 321 -1.85 10.95 -15.60
C TRP A 321 -0.41 10.49 -15.90
N LEU A 322 0.08 9.48 -15.17
CA LEU A 322 1.44 8.94 -15.35
C LEU A 322 1.67 8.35 -16.73
N MET A 323 0.65 7.74 -17.32
CA MET A 323 0.73 7.17 -18.67
C MET A 323 0.72 8.23 -19.78
N GLY A 324 0.31 9.47 -19.46
CA GLY A 324 0.28 10.61 -20.37
C GLY A 324 -0.86 10.57 -21.39
N ASP A 325 -1.14 11.74 -21.99
CA ASP A 325 -1.99 11.86 -23.18
C ASP A 325 -1.10 11.75 -24.43
N GLU A 326 -1.12 10.62 -25.13
CA GLU A 326 -0.81 10.68 -26.56
C GLU A 326 -1.89 11.55 -27.21
N LYS A 327 -1.48 12.51 -28.05
CA LYS A 327 -2.44 13.28 -28.85
C LYS A 327 -3.19 12.29 -29.74
N ASP A 328 -4.51 12.45 -29.80
CA ASP A 328 -5.48 11.81 -30.71
C ASP A 328 -6.47 10.83 -30.02
N ASP A 329 -7.73 11.27 -30.04
CA ASP A 329 -9.02 10.68 -29.66
C ASP A 329 -9.29 10.25 -28.19
N ASP A 330 -10.28 10.93 -27.62
CA ASP A 330 -10.84 10.89 -26.26
C ASP A 330 -11.63 9.60 -25.94
N ASP A 331 -11.77 8.69 -26.93
CA ASP A 331 -12.78 7.62 -26.92
C ASP A 331 -12.22 6.19 -27.02
N SER A 332 -10.89 6.01 -26.92
CA SER A 332 -10.31 4.67 -26.94
C SER A 332 -10.39 3.98 -25.57
N LEU A 333 -10.83 2.72 -25.54
CA LEU A 333 -10.93 1.86 -24.34
C LEU A 333 -9.62 1.85 -23.49
N HIS A 334 -8.48 2.07 -24.15
CA HIS A 334 -7.16 2.19 -23.50
C HIS A 334 -7.04 3.40 -22.55
N ARG A 335 -7.70 4.55 -22.84
CA ARG A 335 -7.70 5.72 -21.93
C ARG A 335 -8.69 5.60 -20.78
N ALA A 336 -9.80 4.88 -20.99
CA ALA A 336 -10.78 4.63 -19.93
C ALA A 336 -10.21 3.69 -18.85
N HIS A 337 -9.40 2.72 -19.28
CA HIS A 337 -8.87 1.63 -18.48
C HIS A 337 -7.33 1.72 -18.33
N PRO A 338 -6.79 2.72 -17.59
CA PRO A 338 -5.35 2.83 -17.39
C PRO A 338 -4.82 1.64 -16.60
N ASP A 339 -3.56 1.26 -16.87
CA ASP A 339 -2.87 0.23 -16.12
C ASP A 339 -2.51 0.73 -14.71
N LEU A 340 -3.27 0.29 -13.70
CA LEU A 340 -3.08 0.74 -12.32
C LEU A 340 -1.77 0.22 -11.71
N THR A 341 -1.15 -0.83 -12.26
CA THR A 341 0.15 -1.32 -11.80
C THR A 341 1.28 -0.32 -12.09
N GLN A 342 1.05 0.63 -13.00
CA GLN A 342 2.00 1.73 -13.28
C GLN A 342 2.16 2.70 -12.10
N THR A 343 1.29 2.62 -11.08
CA THR A 343 1.44 3.39 -9.83
C THR A 343 2.41 2.75 -8.84
N ALA A 344 2.89 1.52 -9.10
CA ALA A 344 3.81 0.80 -8.21
C ALA A 344 5.15 1.52 -8.06
N HIS A 345 5.64 1.55 -6.82
CA HIS A 345 6.90 2.13 -6.35
C HIS A 345 7.04 3.63 -6.65
N GLY A 346 7.31 4.43 -5.63
CA GLY A 346 7.50 5.86 -5.86
C GLY A 346 7.96 6.65 -4.66
N ASP A 347 8.06 7.97 -4.86
CA ASP A 347 8.44 8.94 -3.84
C ASP A 347 7.18 9.51 -3.18
N PRO A 348 6.86 9.14 -1.92
CA PRO A 348 5.65 9.61 -1.26
C PRO A 348 5.64 11.13 -1.03
N VAL A 349 6.81 11.77 -0.83
CA VAL A 349 6.89 13.21 -0.60
C VAL A 349 6.56 13.97 -1.87
N LYS A 350 7.13 13.51 -2.98
CA LYS A 350 6.80 14.05 -4.29
C LYS A 350 5.33 13.85 -4.64
N THR A 351 4.76 12.68 -4.36
CA THR A 351 3.35 12.42 -4.65
C THR A 351 2.42 13.38 -3.91
N MET A 352 2.70 13.73 -2.66
CA MET A 352 1.94 14.78 -1.95
C MET A 352 2.00 16.12 -2.68
N CYS A 353 3.16 16.47 -3.24
CA CYS A 353 3.37 17.72 -3.98
C CYS A 353 2.69 17.68 -5.36
N GLN A 354 2.66 16.52 -6.03
CA GLN A 354 1.91 16.32 -7.28
C GLN A 354 0.39 16.45 -7.06
N LEU A 355 -0.11 16.14 -5.86
CA LEU A 355 -1.51 16.28 -5.47
C LEU A 355 -1.91 17.71 -5.02
N THR A 356 -0.95 18.52 -4.56
CA THR A 356 -1.25 19.79 -3.84
C THR A 356 -0.61 21.03 -4.46
N ASP A 357 0.25 20.86 -5.45
CA ASP A 357 1.15 21.88 -6.01
C ASP A 357 2.16 22.51 -5.03
N ARG A 358 2.33 21.94 -3.84
CA ARG A 358 3.31 22.41 -2.86
C ARG A 358 4.75 22.01 -3.22
N ASP A 359 5.71 22.49 -2.46
CA ASP A 359 7.12 22.13 -2.62
C ASP A 359 7.51 20.98 -1.68
N PRO A 360 8.33 20.01 -2.15
CA PRO A 360 8.73 18.88 -1.35
C PRO A 360 9.90 19.25 -0.42
N GLN A 361 9.78 18.89 0.86
CA GLN A 361 10.86 19.00 1.83
C GLN A 361 11.18 17.62 2.40
N TYR A 362 12.46 17.22 2.32
CA TYR A 362 12.93 15.89 2.74
C TYR A 362 13.79 16.00 4.00
N PHE A 363 13.66 15.03 4.90
CA PHE A 363 14.45 14.96 6.12
C PHE A 363 14.86 13.51 6.37
N PHE A 364 16.11 13.18 6.04
CA PHE A 364 16.67 11.84 6.28
C PHE A 364 16.97 11.65 7.77
N THR A 365 16.61 10.48 8.32
CA THR A 365 16.76 10.16 9.74
C THR A 365 18.22 10.01 10.17
N GLU A 366 19.09 9.53 9.26
CA GLU A 366 20.52 9.30 9.52
C GLU A 366 21.25 10.55 10.06
N LYS A 367 20.77 11.75 9.69
CA LYS A 367 21.38 13.04 10.07
C LYS A 367 20.80 13.65 11.33
N ARG A 368 19.77 13.03 11.93
CA ARG A 368 18.94 13.63 12.97
C ARG A 368 18.82 12.71 14.18
N ARG A 369 18.52 13.28 15.34
CA ARG A 369 18.12 12.51 16.54
C ARG A 369 16.61 12.31 16.53
N GLY A 370 16.10 11.33 17.28
CA GLY A 370 14.66 11.14 17.44
C GLY A 370 13.97 12.42 17.91
N SER A 371 14.58 13.15 18.84
CA SER A 371 14.08 14.45 19.31
C SER A 371 13.95 15.51 18.21
N ASP A 372 14.86 15.51 17.24
CA ASP A 372 14.87 16.50 16.16
C ASP A 372 13.75 16.16 15.15
N LEU A 373 13.56 14.86 14.84
CA LEU A 373 12.48 14.36 13.99
C LEU A 373 11.10 14.61 14.61
N LEU A 374 10.95 14.42 15.91
CA LEU A 374 9.74 14.81 16.62
C LEU A 374 9.53 16.33 16.59
N GLY A 375 10.59 17.12 16.80
CA GLY A 375 10.55 18.58 16.71
C GLY A 375 10.03 19.06 15.35
N LEU A 376 10.46 18.41 14.27
CA LEU A 376 9.94 18.64 12.92
C LEU A 376 8.43 18.37 12.84
N VAL A 377 7.96 17.19 13.26
CA VAL A 377 6.50 16.88 13.25
C VAL A 377 5.73 17.93 14.06
N ARG A 378 6.24 18.33 15.22
CA ARG A 378 5.62 19.39 16.05
C ARG A 378 5.52 20.72 15.35
N ALA A 379 6.55 21.13 14.60
CA ALA A 379 6.58 22.38 13.86
C ALA A 379 5.56 22.42 12.70
N HIS A 380 5.10 21.25 12.25
CA HIS A 380 4.09 21.09 11.20
C HIS A 380 2.74 20.59 11.73
N SER A 381 2.50 20.73 13.04
CA SER A 381 1.28 20.34 13.72
C SER A 381 0.66 21.48 14.53
N VAL A 382 -0.67 21.48 14.66
CA VAL A 382 -1.44 22.33 15.59
C VAL A 382 -2.34 21.41 16.40
N ASN A 383 -2.36 21.61 17.73
CA ASN A 383 -3.09 20.74 18.66
C ASN A 383 -2.80 19.26 18.39
N LEU A 384 -1.51 18.89 18.36
CA LEU A 384 -1.00 17.53 18.10
C LEU A 384 -1.17 17.02 16.67
N ARG A 385 -2.15 17.51 15.90
CA ARG A 385 -2.48 17.08 14.55
C ARG A 385 -1.64 17.76 13.48
N ALA A 386 -1.14 16.99 12.52
CA ALA A 386 -0.45 17.50 11.32
C ALA A 386 -1.36 18.43 10.50
N ILE A 387 -0.85 19.61 10.14
CA ILE A 387 -1.56 20.61 9.31
C ILE A 387 -0.92 20.81 7.94
N TYR A 388 0.29 20.30 7.74
CA TYR A 388 0.90 20.10 6.43
C TYR A 388 0.91 18.60 6.12
N PRO A 389 0.66 18.18 4.86
CA PRO A 389 0.78 16.78 4.47
C PRO A 389 2.19 16.28 4.79
N MET A 390 2.26 15.18 5.53
CA MET A 390 3.52 14.56 5.94
C MET A 390 3.47 13.05 5.75
N VAL A 391 4.56 12.50 5.22
CA VAL A 391 4.76 11.06 5.04
C VAL A 391 6.12 10.66 5.59
N ALA A 392 6.21 9.44 6.09
CA ALA A 392 7.45 8.81 6.50
C ALA A 392 7.64 7.51 5.72
N TRP A 393 8.88 7.07 5.53
CA TRP A 393 9.15 5.78 4.90
C TRP A 393 10.20 4.98 5.66
N THR A 394 9.98 3.67 5.74
CA THR A 394 10.89 2.75 6.42
C THR A 394 12.16 2.52 5.62
N HIS A 395 13.23 2.10 6.30
CA HIS A 395 14.34 1.46 5.62
C HIS A 395 13.82 0.26 4.81
N PRO A 396 14.47 -0.11 3.69
CA PRO A 396 14.03 -1.26 2.91
C PRO A 396 14.19 -2.57 3.68
N SER A 397 15.08 -2.58 4.67
CA SER A 397 15.35 -3.73 5.52
C SER A 397 15.93 -3.31 6.88
N HIS A 398 15.67 -4.12 7.92
CA HIS A 398 16.26 -3.98 9.25
C HIS A 398 16.33 -5.33 9.97
N GLY A 399 17.31 -5.54 10.86
CA GLY A 399 17.46 -6.80 11.63
C GLY A 399 16.18 -7.20 12.38
N ASP A 400 15.48 -6.20 12.91
CA ASP A 400 14.27 -6.38 13.72
C ASP A 400 12.97 -6.46 12.91
N PHE A 401 13.03 -6.30 11.58
CA PHE A 401 11.81 -6.49 10.76
C PHE A 401 11.34 -7.93 10.75
N ARG A 402 12.26 -8.89 11.00
CA ARG A 402 11.91 -10.30 11.06
C ARG A 402 11.01 -10.57 12.27
N GLY A 403 9.80 -11.04 12.01
CA GLY A 403 8.81 -11.34 13.05
C GLY A 403 8.11 -10.12 13.65
N CYS A 404 8.36 -8.93 13.10
CA CYS A 404 7.56 -7.73 13.38
C CYS A 404 6.59 -7.50 12.21
N THR A 405 5.54 -6.72 12.44
CA THR A 405 4.58 -6.31 11.38
C THR A 405 4.80 -4.88 10.88
N LEU A 406 5.90 -4.22 11.28
CA LEU A 406 6.39 -3.01 10.60
C LEU A 406 7.01 -3.43 9.26
N VAL A 407 6.57 -2.79 8.17
CA VAL A 407 6.92 -3.22 6.82
C VAL A 407 8.10 -2.42 6.30
N GLY A 408 9.13 -3.11 5.80
CA GLY A 408 10.27 -2.49 5.12
C GLY A 408 9.88 -1.90 3.77
N ASN A 409 10.61 -0.89 3.31
CA ASN A 409 10.38 -0.17 2.05
C ASN A 409 8.95 0.35 1.88
N MET A 410 8.35 0.84 2.96
CA MET A 410 6.93 1.18 3.03
C MET A 410 6.72 2.64 3.41
N ALA A 411 5.74 3.29 2.78
CA ALA A 411 5.34 4.65 3.11
C ALA A 411 4.18 4.64 4.12
N TYR A 412 4.24 5.55 5.09
CA TYR A 412 3.27 5.75 6.16
C TYR A 412 2.82 7.21 6.17
N SER A 413 1.54 7.46 6.41
CA SER A 413 1.03 8.82 6.62
C SER A 413 1.36 9.27 8.03
N VAL A 414 1.89 10.49 8.19
CA VAL A 414 2.17 11.07 9.51
C VAL A 414 0.97 11.91 9.93
N LEU A 415 0.28 11.47 10.98
CA LEU A 415 -0.96 12.10 11.44
C LEU A 415 -0.69 13.22 12.45
N GLY A 416 0.42 13.13 13.18
CA GLY A 416 0.74 14.05 14.25
C GLY A 416 1.72 13.46 15.24
N TRP A 417 1.64 13.94 16.48
CA TRP A 417 2.52 13.52 17.56
C TRP A 417 1.75 13.44 18.89
N ALA A 418 2.27 12.65 19.83
CA ALA A 418 1.71 12.54 21.18
C ALA A 418 2.82 12.50 22.23
N ALA A 419 2.54 13.02 23.41
CA ALA A 419 3.43 12.93 24.57
C ALA A 419 2.60 12.77 25.86
N PRO A 420 1.96 11.59 26.05
CA PRO A 420 1.10 11.34 27.22
C PRO A 420 1.86 11.40 28.55
N GLN A 421 3.20 11.27 28.51
CA GLN A 421 4.09 11.45 29.66
C GLN A 421 5.30 12.28 29.21
N GLU A 422 5.86 13.16 30.06
CA GLU A 422 6.96 14.06 29.68
C GLU A 422 8.19 13.34 29.08
N ARG A 423 8.41 12.07 29.47
CA ARG A 423 9.56 11.27 28.99
C ARG A 423 9.28 10.44 27.75
N LYS A 424 8.02 10.14 27.43
CA LYS A 424 7.65 9.27 26.30
C LYS A 424 6.98 10.10 25.20
N ARG A 425 7.64 10.16 24.05
CA ARG A 425 7.27 11.04 22.94
C ARG A 425 7.15 10.24 21.66
N TYR A 426 6.01 10.39 21.00
CA TYR A 426 5.58 9.52 19.92
C TYR A 426 5.27 10.30 18.65
N ILE A 427 5.58 9.69 17.51
CA ILE A 427 5.06 10.09 16.20
C ILE A 427 3.87 9.17 15.90
N ILE A 428 2.76 9.76 15.48
CA ILE A 428 1.53 9.02 15.14
C ILE A 428 1.50 8.79 13.63
N LEU A 429 1.38 7.52 13.24
CA LEU A 429 1.46 7.06 11.87
C LEU A 429 0.22 6.26 11.49
N ARG A 430 -0.07 6.19 10.19
CA ARG A 430 -1.06 5.25 9.63
C ARG A 430 -0.45 4.33 8.58
N HIS A 431 -0.72 3.03 8.70
CA HIS A 431 -0.38 2.04 7.67
C HIS A 431 -1.33 2.19 6.47
N PRO A 432 -0.83 2.31 5.22
CA PRO A 432 -1.69 2.48 4.04
C PRO A 432 -2.50 1.23 3.67
N TRP A 433 -2.25 0.09 4.33
CA TRP A 433 -3.07 -1.12 4.17
C TRP A 433 -4.40 -1.04 4.90
N GLY A 434 -4.62 -0.01 5.74
CA GLY A 434 -5.83 0.15 6.54
C GLY A 434 -6.06 -0.97 7.56
N THR A 435 -5.08 -1.85 7.72
CA THR A 435 -4.99 -2.95 8.68
C THR A 435 -3.53 -3.12 9.11
N VAL A 436 -3.31 -4.03 10.07
CA VAL A 436 -2.02 -4.47 10.57
C VAL A 436 -1.24 -3.36 11.23
N GLU A 437 -1.29 -3.38 12.55
CA GLU A 437 -0.48 -2.52 13.40
C GLU A 437 0.87 -3.19 13.62
N PRO A 438 1.98 -2.42 13.64
CA PRO A 438 3.28 -2.95 14.03
C PRO A 438 3.25 -3.60 15.41
N GLU A 439 3.59 -4.89 15.47
CA GLU A 439 3.82 -5.72 16.65
C GLU A 439 5.31 -6.09 16.68
N GLY A 440 5.88 -6.26 17.87
CA GLY A 440 7.27 -6.72 18.04
C GLY A 440 8.35 -5.63 17.97
N VAL A 441 8.00 -4.39 17.60
CA VAL A 441 8.87 -3.19 17.76
C VAL A 441 8.35 -2.34 18.93
N THR A 442 9.06 -1.28 19.35
CA THR A 442 8.54 -0.31 20.35
C THR A 442 7.42 0.59 19.77
N SER A 443 6.60 0.01 18.91
CA SER A 443 5.29 0.50 18.55
C SER A 443 4.34 0.19 19.70
N TYR A 444 3.45 1.13 19.94
CA TYR A 444 2.41 0.94 20.94
C TYR A 444 1.06 1.10 20.25
N PRO A 445 0.43 -0.03 19.87
CA PRO A 445 -1.02 -0.02 19.71
C PRO A 445 -1.65 0.50 21.01
N GLY A 446 -2.73 1.26 20.89
CA GLY A 446 -3.45 1.87 22.01
C GLY A 446 -2.77 3.02 22.78
N VAL A 447 -1.55 3.51 22.46
CA VAL A 447 -0.94 4.63 23.23
C VAL A 447 -1.73 5.94 23.13
N VAL A 448 -2.48 6.12 22.05
CA VAL A 448 -3.35 7.28 21.88
C VAL A 448 -4.54 7.24 22.86
N ASN A 449 -4.89 6.06 23.42
CA ASN A 449 -5.87 5.91 24.50
C ASN A 449 -5.54 6.69 25.78
N TYR A 450 -4.28 7.15 25.91
CA TYR A 450 -3.80 7.97 27.00
C TYR A 450 -3.62 9.46 26.66
N VAL A 451 -3.80 9.88 25.40
CA VAL A 451 -3.97 11.31 25.10
C VAL A 451 -5.42 11.68 25.27
N ASP A 452 -5.67 12.77 25.99
CA ASP A 452 -7.00 13.24 26.36
C ASP A 452 -7.87 13.48 25.10
N ALA A 453 -9.09 12.94 25.12
CA ALA A 453 -10.10 13.03 24.06
C ALA A 453 -10.48 14.47 23.68
N GLN A 454 -10.06 15.47 24.47
CA GLN A 454 -10.17 16.89 24.12
C GLN A 454 -9.17 17.37 23.06
N PHE A 455 -8.03 16.67 22.88
CA PHE A 455 -6.97 17.09 21.95
C PHE A 455 -6.91 16.28 20.64
N TRP A 456 -7.65 15.16 20.56
CA TRP A 456 -7.76 14.30 19.39
C TRP A 456 -9.21 13.86 19.19
N PRO A 457 -9.89 14.11 18.05
CA PRO A 457 -11.25 13.61 17.85
C PRO A 457 -11.27 12.10 17.54
N PRO A 458 -12.21 11.36 18.14
CA PRO A 458 -11.99 10.69 19.41
C PRO A 458 -10.85 9.67 19.34
N VAL A 459 -10.23 9.51 20.50
CA VAL A 459 -9.20 8.53 20.87
C VAL A 459 -9.57 7.07 20.57
N ASP A 460 -10.85 6.77 20.28
CA ASP A 460 -11.41 5.44 19.98
C ASP A 460 -10.90 4.77 18.67
N PHE A 461 -9.95 5.37 17.94
CA PHE A 461 -9.47 4.88 16.64
C PHE A 461 -8.10 4.20 16.66
N VAL A 462 -7.51 3.99 17.82
CA VAL A 462 -6.21 3.32 17.94
C VAL A 462 -6.45 1.91 18.43
N ASP A 463 -5.93 0.94 17.68
CA ASP A 463 -6.42 -0.45 17.54
C ASP A 463 -7.49 -0.60 16.43
N GLU A 464 -7.78 0.47 15.69
CA GLU A 464 -8.63 0.46 14.48
C GLU A 464 -7.94 1.21 13.32
N TRP A 465 -8.29 0.87 12.07
CA TRP A 465 -7.87 1.61 10.86
C TRP A 465 -6.35 1.73 10.61
N ALA A 466 -5.55 0.93 11.32
CA ALA A 466 -4.09 0.84 11.27
C ALA A 466 -3.34 2.12 11.65
N VAL A 467 -3.86 2.83 12.66
CA VAL A 467 -3.17 3.96 13.28
C VAL A 467 -2.37 3.48 14.48
N PHE A 468 -1.08 3.81 14.53
CA PHE A 468 -0.19 3.42 15.61
C PHE A 468 0.74 4.55 16.04
N ALA A 469 1.30 4.43 17.24
CA ALA A 469 2.29 5.34 17.79
C ALA A 469 3.67 4.67 17.83
N ILE A 470 4.72 5.39 17.46
CA ILE A 470 6.10 4.92 17.58
C ILE A 470 6.97 5.93 18.33
N GLU A 471 7.81 5.45 19.25
CA GLU A 471 8.74 6.31 19.98
C GLU A 471 9.72 6.99 19.02
N ALA A 472 10.05 8.25 19.29
CA ALA A 472 10.85 9.05 18.36
C ALA A 472 12.26 8.45 18.07
N ASP A 473 12.87 7.78 19.05
CA ASP A 473 14.17 7.13 18.87
C ASP A 473 14.06 5.84 18.05
N ALA A 474 12.97 5.08 18.20
CA ALA A 474 12.67 3.93 17.35
C ALA A 474 12.28 4.35 15.94
N PHE A 475 11.56 5.46 15.79
CA PHE A 475 11.30 6.06 14.47
C PHE A 475 12.61 6.35 13.75
N LYS A 476 13.60 6.95 14.43
CA LYS A 476 14.92 7.17 13.86
C LYS A 476 15.59 5.89 13.37
N GLU A 477 15.43 4.78 14.10
CA GLU A 477 16.06 3.50 13.80
C GLU A 477 15.42 2.79 12.60
N TYR A 478 14.09 2.78 12.53
CA TYR A 478 13.37 1.99 11.52
C TYR A 478 13.00 2.79 10.26
N PHE A 479 12.93 4.12 10.35
CA PHE A 479 12.57 4.98 9.22
C PHE A 479 13.81 5.56 8.56
N ALA A 480 13.82 5.57 7.22
CA ALA A 480 14.89 6.16 6.43
C ALA A 480 14.69 7.68 6.26
N GLY A 481 13.45 8.16 6.32
CA GLY A 481 13.16 9.58 6.26
C GLY A 481 11.71 9.95 6.51
N ILE A 482 11.50 11.24 6.63
CA ILE A 482 10.20 11.92 6.69
C ILE A 482 10.22 13.07 5.69
N GLY A 483 9.07 13.39 5.11
CA GLY A 483 8.94 14.55 4.24
C GLY A 483 7.62 15.27 4.41
N VAL A 484 7.64 16.55 4.01
CA VAL A 484 6.56 17.51 4.19
C VAL A 484 6.28 18.15 2.82
N ALA A 485 5.01 18.32 2.47
CA ALA A 485 4.59 19.14 1.33
C ALA A 485 4.17 20.53 1.83
N LYS A 486 4.97 21.55 1.55
CA LYS A 486 4.79 22.91 2.10
C LYS A 486 4.67 23.98 1.04
#